data_AF-A0AAN7H3S9-F1
#
_entry.id   AF-A0AAN7H3S9-F1
#
_cell.length_a   1.000
_cell.length_b   1.000
_cell.length_c   1.000
_cell.angle_alpha   90.00
_cell.angle_beta   90.00
_cell.angle_gamma   90.00
#
_symmetry.space_group_name_H-M   'P 1'
#
loop_
_entity.id
_entity.type
_entity.pdbx_description
1 polymer ?
#
loop_
_entity_poly.entity_id
_entity_poly.type
_entity_poly.pdbx_seq_one_letter_code
_entity_poly.pdbx_strand_id
1 'polypeptide(L)'
;MPSHAPESAAAPASTILPVFSQEQYDSLDALLADLNTWGRSHGLGFTKMRPSNYVNGSPTRYDIACDRGGRVEGSRATIRRTSTARTGCKWLGIAKALVSNGRKGTFEVKHTQHNHETTAGHQAELSTHQVHRGLSDPMKAEIAALSLNPAQKPRDIFSYLKKSYPDVVFT
;
A
#
# COMPACT_ATOMS: atom_id res chain seq x y z
N MET A 1 18.52 -33.85 26.02
CA MET A 1 18.58 -32.51 25.40
C MET A 1 18.12 -32.64 23.96
N PRO A 2 16.82 -32.55 23.62
CA PRO A 2 16.43 -32.53 22.22
C PRO A 2 16.63 -31.12 21.65
N SER A 3 17.57 -31.01 20.70
CA SER A 3 17.74 -29.85 19.82
C SER A 3 16.52 -29.71 18.92
N HIS A 4 15.72 -28.66 19.11
CA HIS A 4 14.79 -28.21 18.08
C HIS A 4 15.55 -27.35 17.07
N ALA A 5 15.66 -27.86 15.83
CA ALA A 5 16.02 -27.04 14.67
C ALA A 5 14.87 -26.06 14.37
N PRO A 6 15.14 -24.84 13.88
CA PRO A 6 14.07 -23.95 13.42
C PRO A 6 13.49 -24.50 12.12
N GLU A 7 12.19 -24.74 12.13
CA GLU A 7 11.37 -25.11 10.98
C GLU A 7 11.52 -24.03 9.91
N SER A 8 12.06 -24.42 8.75
CA SER A 8 12.25 -23.55 7.61
C SER A 8 10.88 -23.22 7.04
N ALA A 9 10.36 -22.02 7.35
CA ALA A 9 9.16 -21.49 6.72
C ALA A 9 9.41 -21.40 5.21
N ALA A 10 8.74 -22.27 4.45
CA ALA A 10 8.76 -22.26 3.00
C ALA A 10 8.33 -20.87 2.49
N ALA A 11 9.13 -20.27 1.60
CA ALA A 11 8.76 -19.00 0.97
C ALA A 11 7.43 -19.19 0.22
N PRO A 12 6.44 -18.27 0.36
CA PRO A 12 5.17 -18.40 -0.34
C PRO A 12 5.40 -18.37 -1.85
N ALA A 13 4.64 -19.18 -2.58
CA ALA A 13 4.74 -19.33 -4.02
C ALA A 13 4.55 -17.98 -4.74
N SER A 14 5.44 -17.68 -5.70
CA SER A 14 5.33 -16.50 -6.56
C SER A 14 3.99 -16.49 -7.29
N THR A 15 3.09 -15.60 -6.89
CA THR A 15 1.76 -15.48 -7.52
C THR A 15 1.82 -14.48 -8.67
N ILE A 16 1.36 -14.90 -9.85
CA ILE A 16 1.21 -14.04 -11.04
C ILE A 16 -0.24 -13.52 -11.03
N LEU A 17 -0.42 -12.22 -10.85
CA LEU A 17 -1.72 -11.55 -10.82
C LEU A 17 -2.08 -10.95 -12.19
N PRO A 18 -3.38 -10.69 -12.47
CA PRO A 18 -3.77 -9.95 -13.67
C PRO A 18 -3.05 -8.60 -13.72
N VAL A 19 -2.60 -8.21 -14.91
CA VAL A 19 -1.90 -6.92 -15.09
C VAL A 19 -2.90 -5.79 -14.90
N PHE A 20 -2.61 -4.88 -13.97
CA PHE A 20 -3.34 -3.63 -13.84
C PHE A 20 -3.19 -2.81 -15.13
N SER A 21 -4.31 -2.60 -15.85
CA SER A 21 -4.30 -1.86 -17.12
C SER A 21 -5.39 -0.79 -17.20
N GLN A 22 -4.97 0.47 -17.12
CA GLN A 22 -5.61 1.57 -17.84
C GLN A 22 -4.55 2.31 -18.64
N GLU A 23 -4.96 2.91 -19.76
CA GLU A 23 -4.02 3.53 -20.69
C GLU A 23 -3.48 4.88 -20.17
N GLN A 24 -4.32 5.70 -19.52
CA GLN A 24 -3.97 7.06 -19.13
C GLN A 24 -4.71 7.52 -17.86
N TYR A 25 -4.01 8.28 -17.02
CA TYR A 25 -4.54 8.92 -15.81
C TYR A 25 -4.32 10.42 -15.85
N ASP A 26 -5.19 11.20 -15.20
CA ASP A 26 -5.04 12.66 -15.14
C ASP A 26 -3.78 13.10 -14.37
N SER A 27 -3.30 12.27 -13.44
CA SER A 27 -2.05 12.50 -12.72
C SER A 27 -1.40 11.19 -12.25
N LEU A 28 -0.12 11.28 -11.85
CA LEU A 28 0.59 10.15 -11.23
C LEU A 28 0.04 9.79 -9.83
N ASP A 29 -0.65 10.71 -9.17
CA ASP A 29 -1.35 10.44 -7.91
C ASP A 29 -2.65 9.68 -8.14
N ALA A 30 -3.43 10.07 -9.15
CA ALA A 30 -4.64 9.35 -9.56
C ALA A 30 -4.32 7.90 -9.97
N LEU A 31 -3.24 7.72 -10.74
CA LEU A 31 -2.70 6.40 -11.09
C LEU A 31 -2.38 5.57 -9.85
N LEU A 32 -1.65 6.14 -8.88
CA LEU A 32 -1.28 5.43 -7.66
C LEU A 32 -2.50 5.08 -6.80
N ALA A 33 -3.49 5.96 -6.73
CA ALA A 33 -4.73 5.75 -5.99
C ALA A 33 -5.53 4.60 -6.59
N ASP A 34 -5.67 4.55 -7.93
CA ASP A 34 -6.37 3.47 -8.62
C ASP A 34 -5.61 2.14 -8.51
N LEU A 35 -4.27 2.18 -8.67
CA LEU A 35 -3.41 1.01 -8.48
C LEU A 35 -3.52 0.45 -7.05
N ASN A 36 -3.61 1.30 -6.03
CA ASN A 36 -3.83 0.85 -4.66
C ASN A 36 -5.28 0.40 -4.41
N THR A 37 -6.26 0.92 -5.13
CA THR A 37 -7.65 0.40 -5.09
C THR A 37 -7.69 -1.03 -5.62
N TRP A 38 -7.06 -1.27 -6.78
CA TRP A 38 -6.85 -2.62 -7.31
C TRP A 38 -6.00 -3.48 -6.37
N GLY A 39 -4.92 -2.93 -5.82
CA GLY A 39 -4.04 -3.63 -4.89
C GLY A 39 -4.78 -4.09 -3.65
N ARG A 40 -5.69 -3.26 -3.12
CA ARG A 40 -6.55 -3.57 -1.97
C ARG A 40 -7.31 -4.89 -2.19
N SER A 41 -7.99 -5.06 -3.32
CA SER A 41 -8.74 -6.30 -3.56
C SER A 41 -7.88 -7.56 -3.71
N HIS A 42 -6.56 -7.40 -3.89
CA HIS A 42 -5.59 -8.48 -4.10
C HIS A 42 -4.61 -8.67 -2.93
N GLY A 43 -4.79 -7.95 -1.81
CA GLY A 43 -3.87 -8.01 -0.68
C GLY A 43 -2.49 -7.43 -1.02
N LEU A 44 -2.46 -6.32 -1.75
CA LEU A 44 -1.24 -5.63 -2.17
C LEU A 44 -1.29 -4.14 -1.82
N GLY A 45 -0.11 -3.58 -1.54
CA GLY A 45 0.08 -2.15 -1.35
C GLY A 45 1.25 -1.62 -2.17
N PHE A 46 1.11 -0.41 -2.70
CA PHE A 46 2.07 0.21 -3.61
C PHE A 46 2.46 1.62 -3.17
N THR A 47 3.75 1.94 -3.31
CA THR A 47 4.32 3.24 -2.93
C THR A 47 5.23 3.81 -4.02
N LYS A 48 5.32 5.14 -4.06
CA LYS A 48 6.23 5.88 -4.94
C LYS A 48 7.66 5.82 -4.41
N MET A 49 8.59 5.53 -5.30
CA MET A 49 10.03 5.48 -5.07
C MET A 49 10.78 6.21 -6.18
N ARG A 50 12.01 6.64 -5.90
CA ARG A 50 12.98 7.18 -6.88
C ARG A 50 12.35 8.22 -7.85
N PRO A 51 11.92 9.38 -7.33
CA PRO A 51 11.41 10.45 -8.18
C PRO A 51 12.47 10.94 -9.16
N SER A 52 12.07 11.20 -10.39
CA SER A 52 12.97 11.61 -11.48
C SER A 52 12.24 12.47 -12.51
N ASN A 53 13.01 13.09 -13.41
CA ASN A 53 12.52 13.94 -14.51
C ASN A 53 11.60 15.06 -13.99
N TYR A 54 12.18 16.03 -13.29
CA TYR A 54 11.41 17.12 -12.70
C TYR A 54 11.04 18.18 -13.72
N VAL A 55 9.80 18.68 -13.64
CA VAL A 55 9.34 19.85 -14.37
C VAL A 55 8.56 20.74 -13.41
N ASN A 56 8.91 22.03 -13.37
CA ASN A 56 8.31 23.00 -12.45
C ASN A 56 8.33 22.54 -10.98
N GLY A 57 9.41 21.86 -10.58
CA GLY A 57 9.56 21.31 -9.23
C GLY A 57 8.80 20.01 -8.95
N SER A 58 7.99 19.50 -9.88
CA SER A 58 7.26 18.25 -9.74
C SER A 58 7.90 17.12 -10.55
N PRO A 59 8.14 15.93 -9.97
CA PRO A 59 8.67 14.78 -10.71
C PRO A 59 7.64 14.23 -11.69
N THR A 60 8.08 13.93 -12.91
CA THR A 60 7.25 13.33 -13.98
C THR A 60 7.47 11.83 -14.12
N ARG A 61 8.35 11.23 -13.31
CA ARG A 61 8.58 9.79 -13.30
C ARG A 61 8.79 9.29 -11.87
N TYR A 62 8.16 8.16 -11.57
CA TYR A 62 8.40 7.38 -10.35
C TYR A 62 8.63 5.91 -10.68
N ASP A 63 9.50 5.28 -9.90
CA ASP A 63 9.45 3.84 -9.69
C ASP A 63 8.31 3.57 -8.70
N ILE A 64 7.42 2.63 -8.98
CA ILE A 64 6.37 2.19 -8.06
C ILE A 64 6.79 0.83 -7.52
N ALA A 65 6.92 0.73 -6.20
CA ALA A 65 7.33 -0.50 -5.53
C ALA A 65 6.17 -1.05 -4.69
N CYS A 66 6.17 -2.36 -4.45
CA CYS A 66 5.34 -2.93 -3.40
C CYS A 66 5.80 -2.41 -2.03
N ASP A 67 4.88 -2.12 -1.11
CA ASP A 67 5.19 -1.65 0.24
C ASP A 67 5.94 -2.69 1.10
N ARG A 68 5.86 -3.97 0.72
CA ARG A 68 6.68 -5.08 1.23
C ARG A 68 8.08 -5.16 0.62
N GLY A 69 8.40 -4.29 -0.34
CA GLY A 69 9.72 -4.20 -0.95
C GLY A 69 10.79 -3.62 -0.02
N GLY A 70 12.02 -3.54 -0.53
CA GLY A 70 13.17 -2.96 0.18
C GLY A 70 13.95 -3.97 1.01
N ARG A 71 14.99 -3.50 1.71
CA ARG A 71 15.86 -4.38 2.50
C ARG A 71 15.11 -4.97 3.70
N VAL A 72 15.20 -6.29 3.85
CA VAL A 72 14.82 -7.01 5.06
C VAL A 72 16.01 -6.92 6.01
N GLU A 73 15.95 -6.00 6.97
CA GLU A 73 16.98 -5.90 8.00
C GLU A 73 16.50 -6.55 9.29
N GLY A 74 17.35 -7.37 9.90
CA GLY A 74 17.08 -7.96 11.20
C GLY A 74 17.10 -6.89 12.28
N SER A 75 16.16 -6.97 13.24
CA SER A 75 16.14 -6.11 14.42
C SER A 75 17.47 -6.19 15.16
N ARG A 76 18.15 -5.06 15.31
CA ARG A 76 19.30 -4.90 16.22
C ARG A 76 18.87 -4.46 17.63
N ALA A 77 17.57 -4.25 17.85
CA ALA A 77 17.04 -3.80 19.11
C ALA A 77 17.12 -4.90 20.19
N THR A 78 17.65 -4.55 21.36
CA THR A 78 17.88 -5.46 22.49
C THR A 78 16.67 -5.57 23.42
N ILE A 79 15.81 -4.54 23.49
CA ILE A 79 14.70 -4.46 24.46
C ILE A 79 13.38 -4.99 23.88
N ARG A 80 12.99 -4.52 22.69
CA ARG A 80 11.81 -5.02 21.97
C ARG A 80 12.26 -5.50 20.59
N ARG A 81 12.08 -6.79 20.29
CA ARG A 81 12.30 -7.28 18.93
C ARG A 81 11.19 -6.73 18.04
N THR A 82 11.53 -5.78 17.18
CA THR A 82 10.59 -5.19 16.21
C THR A 82 10.99 -5.69 14.83
N SER A 83 10.10 -6.41 14.16
CA SER A 83 10.30 -6.81 12.77
C SER A 83 9.74 -5.75 11.82
N THR A 84 10.38 -5.56 10.67
CA THR A 84 9.77 -4.81 9.58
C THR A 84 8.78 -5.71 8.86
N ALA A 85 7.66 -5.17 8.38
CA ALA A 85 6.76 -5.91 7.49
C ALA A 85 7.36 -6.16 6.09
N ARG A 86 8.57 -5.66 5.79
CA ARG A 86 9.23 -5.84 4.50
C ARG A 86 9.67 -7.29 4.31
N THR A 87 9.46 -7.81 3.10
CA THR A 87 9.84 -9.16 2.68
C THR A 87 10.90 -9.17 1.59
N GLY A 88 11.34 -8.00 1.12
CA GLY A 88 12.25 -7.92 -0.02
C GLY A 88 11.56 -8.13 -1.35
N CYS A 89 10.25 -7.83 -1.42
CA CYS A 89 9.47 -7.92 -2.64
C CYS A 89 10.14 -7.16 -3.80
N LYS A 90 10.25 -7.85 -4.95
CA LYS A 90 10.92 -7.34 -6.16
C LYS A 90 9.95 -6.77 -7.19
N TRP A 91 8.65 -6.77 -6.91
CA TRP A 91 7.66 -6.18 -7.79
C TRP A 91 8.01 -4.71 -8.05
N LEU A 92 7.93 -4.30 -9.31
CA LEU A 92 8.30 -2.97 -9.76
C LEU A 92 7.43 -2.55 -10.94
N GLY A 93 6.76 -1.42 -10.78
CA GLY A 93 6.14 -0.67 -11.87
C GLY A 93 6.86 0.64 -12.13
N ILE A 94 6.64 1.24 -13.29
CA ILE A 94 7.16 2.55 -13.66
C ILE A 94 5.99 3.42 -14.07
N ALA A 95 5.85 4.56 -13.38
CA ALA A 95 4.84 5.56 -13.68
C ALA A 95 5.50 6.79 -14.32
N LYS A 96 4.95 7.28 -15.44
CA LYS A 96 5.50 8.42 -16.20
C LYS A 96 4.38 9.38 -16.61
N ALA A 97 4.63 10.68 -16.52
CA ALA A 97 3.78 11.73 -17.09
C ALA A 97 4.45 12.23 -18.38
N LEU A 98 4.03 11.72 -19.53
CA LEU A 98 4.71 11.95 -20.80
C LEU A 98 4.30 13.27 -21.44
N VAL A 99 5.22 13.99 -22.08
CA VAL A 99 4.85 15.23 -22.80
C VAL A 99 3.91 14.93 -23.98
N SER A 100 4.12 13.79 -24.66
CA SER A 100 3.37 13.39 -25.85
C SER A 100 1.87 13.17 -25.62
N ASN A 101 1.43 12.89 -24.40
CA ASN A 101 0.03 12.68 -24.05
C ASN A 101 -0.54 13.79 -23.15
N GLY A 102 0.07 14.98 -23.17
CA GLY A 102 -0.36 16.11 -22.35
C GLY A 102 -0.03 15.95 -20.86
N ARG A 103 1.04 15.23 -20.52
CA ARG A 103 1.46 14.88 -19.15
C ARG A 103 0.48 14.02 -18.36
N LYS A 104 -0.32 13.23 -19.07
CA LYS A 104 -1.13 12.19 -18.45
C LYS A 104 -0.24 11.05 -17.95
N GLY A 105 -0.61 10.50 -16.80
CA GLY A 105 0.08 9.38 -16.18
C GLY A 105 -0.08 8.11 -17.02
N THR A 106 1.02 7.45 -17.35
CA THR A 106 1.08 6.12 -17.96
C THR A 106 1.78 5.17 -17.00
N PHE A 107 1.41 3.90 -17.05
CA PHE A 107 1.94 2.88 -16.16
C PHE A 107 2.46 1.67 -16.94
N GLU A 108 3.60 1.13 -16.51
CA GLU A 108 4.18 -0.10 -17.06
C GLU A 108 4.72 -0.97 -15.92
N VAL A 109 4.34 -2.25 -15.86
CA VAL A 109 4.92 -3.20 -14.91
C VAL A 109 6.24 -3.74 -15.48
N LYS A 110 7.35 -3.56 -14.75
CA LYS A 110 8.67 -4.11 -15.11
C LYS A 110 8.92 -5.47 -14.49
N HIS A 111 8.47 -5.68 -13.26
CA HIS A 111 8.61 -6.95 -12.55
C HIS A 111 7.28 -7.29 -11.88
N THR A 112 6.72 -8.45 -12.21
CA THR A 112 5.39 -8.91 -11.76
C THR A 112 5.43 -9.77 -10.50
N GLN A 113 6.61 -10.20 -10.06
CA GLN A 113 6.75 -11.21 -9.01
C GLN A 113 6.60 -10.61 -7.60
N HIS A 114 5.68 -11.17 -6.83
CA HIS A 114 5.56 -10.98 -5.38
C HIS A 114 6.13 -12.20 -4.66
N ASN A 115 6.81 -11.98 -3.53
CA ASN A 115 7.40 -13.04 -2.69
C ASN A 115 6.77 -13.12 -1.30
N HIS A 116 5.56 -12.58 -1.18
CA HIS A 116 4.74 -12.60 0.02
C HIS A 116 3.33 -12.98 -0.41
N GLU A 117 2.51 -13.37 0.56
CA GLU A 117 1.13 -13.74 0.30
C GLU A 117 0.38 -12.59 -0.40
N THR A 118 -0.41 -12.96 -1.41
CA THR A 118 -1.28 -12.08 -2.18
C THR A 118 -2.68 -12.66 -2.09
N THR A 119 -3.37 -12.40 -1.00
CA THR A 119 -4.64 -13.07 -0.72
C THR A 119 -5.79 -12.23 -1.27
N ALA A 120 -6.28 -12.57 -2.46
CA ALA A 120 -7.55 -12.05 -2.96
C ALA A 120 -8.67 -12.48 -2.00
N GLY A 121 -9.20 -11.54 -1.21
CA GLY A 121 -10.43 -11.75 -0.44
C GLY A 121 -10.34 -11.87 1.09
N HIS A 122 -9.17 -11.75 1.74
CA HIS A 122 -9.11 -11.75 3.23
C HIS A 122 -8.91 -10.33 3.79
N GLN A 123 -9.95 -9.74 4.39
CA GLN A 123 -9.88 -8.40 4.99
C GLN A 123 -8.84 -8.25 6.13
N ALA A 124 -8.52 -9.33 6.86
CA ALA A 124 -7.52 -9.31 7.93
C ALA A 124 -6.10 -9.00 7.41
N GLU A 125 -5.82 -9.33 6.15
CA GLU A 125 -4.53 -9.08 5.50
C GLU A 125 -4.45 -7.62 4.98
N LEU A 126 -5.57 -6.94 4.73
CA LEU A 126 -5.58 -5.51 4.33
C LEU A 126 -4.96 -4.60 5.41
N SER A 127 -5.17 -4.92 6.70
CA SER A 127 -4.53 -4.22 7.82
C SER A 127 -3.01 -4.33 7.82
N THR A 128 -2.45 -5.27 7.08
CA THR A 128 -1.00 -5.53 7.09
C THR A 128 -0.24 -4.60 6.13
N HIS A 129 -0.93 -3.85 5.26
CA HIS A 129 -0.34 -2.88 4.34
C HIS A 129 -0.51 -1.46 4.87
N GLN A 130 0.60 -0.75 5.06
CA GLN A 130 0.57 0.60 5.64
C GLN A 130 -0.24 1.58 4.77
N VAL A 131 -0.17 1.41 3.45
CA VAL A 131 -0.87 2.25 2.47
C VAL A 131 -2.40 2.19 2.60
N HIS A 132 -2.93 1.13 3.22
CA HIS A 132 -4.38 0.91 3.39
C HIS A 132 -4.93 1.30 4.76
N ARG A 133 -4.06 1.60 5.73
CA ARG A 133 -4.42 1.93 7.13
C ARG A 133 -4.72 3.42 7.34
N GLY A 134 -4.43 4.27 6.37
CA GLY A 134 -4.65 5.71 6.48
C GLY A 134 -6.13 6.07 6.42
N LEU A 135 -6.56 7.02 7.26
CA LEU A 135 -7.86 7.66 7.11
C LEU A 135 -7.85 8.49 5.81
N SER A 136 -8.87 8.30 4.99
CA SER A 136 -9.08 9.16 3.83
C SER A 136 -9.46 10.58 4.27
N ASP A 137 -9.26 11.57 3.40
CA ASP A 137 -9.63 12.95 3.70
C ASP A 137 -11.11 13.16 4.05
N PRO A 138 -12.10 12.52 3.37
CA PRO A 138 -13.49 12.62 3.82
C PRO A 138 -13.70 12.03 5.23
N MET A 139 -13.01 10.94 5.59
CA MET A 139 -13.09 10.38 6.94
C MET A 139 -12.52 11.35 7.99
N LYS A 140 -11.39 12.02 7.68
CA LYS A 140 -10.82 13.04 8.58
C LYS A 140 -11.75 14.24 8.76
N ALA A 141 -12.38 14.69 7.67
CA ALA A 141 -13.35 15.78 7.71
C ALA A 141 -14.57 15.40 8.57
N GLU A 142 -15.04 14.17 8.45
CA GLU A 142 -16.16 13.66 9.23
C GLU A 142 -15.81 13.50 10.71
N ILE A 143 -14.61 12.99 11.03
CA ILE A 143 -14.08 12.98 12.40
C ILE A 143 -14.05 14.40 12.96
N ALA A 144 -13.53 15.37 12.21
CA ALA A 144 -13.45 16.75 12.65
C ALA A 144 -14.84 17.32 12.92
N ALA A 145 -15.80 17.10 12.03
CA ALA A 145 -17.18 17.55 12.19
C ALA A 145 -17.86 16.91 13.41
N LEU A 146 -17.72 15.60 13.61
CA LEU A 146 -18.30 14.90 14.76
C LEU A 146 -17.64 15.30 16.08
N SER A 147 -16.34 15.62 16.05
CA SER A 147 -15.59 16.08 17.23
C SER A 147 -16.01 17.47 17.72
N LEU A 148 -16.72 18.27 16.90
CA LEU A 148 -17.25 19.56 17.32
C LEU A 148 -18.43 19.43 18.31
N ASN A 149 -19.08 18.26 18.37
CA ASN A 149 -20.20 18.02 19.27
C ASN A 149 -19.70 17.44 20.61
N PRO A 150 -19.80 18.16 21.75
CA PRO A 150 -19.29 17.68 23.04
C PRO A 150 -19.97 16.40 23.56
N ALA A 151 -21.17 16.06 23.05
CA ALA A 151 -21.87 14.83 23.42
C ALA A 151 -21.33 13.59 22.68
N GLN A 152 -20.63 13.78 21.55
CA GLN A 152 -20.00 12.71 20.79
C GLN A 152 -18.69 12.31 21.46
N LYS A 153 -18.65 11.11 22.06
CA LYS A 153 -17.39 10.56 22.59
C LYS A 153 -16.57 9.96 21.45
N PRO A 154 -15.22 9.95 21.55
CA PRO A 154 -14.37 9.32 20.54
C PRO A 154 -14.74 7.87 20.18
N ARG A 155 -15.20 7.08 21.16
CA ARG A 155 -15.68 5.71 20.94
C ARG A 155 -16.92 5.63 20.04
N ASP A 156 -17.80 6.63 20.13
CA ASP A 156 -19.05 6.69 19.38
C ASP A 156 -18.77 7.15 17.95
N ILE A 157 -17.86 8.12 17.78
CA ILE A 157 -17.30 8.52 16.47
C ILE A 157 -16.65 7.31 15.79
N PHE A 158 -15.82 6.54 16.51
CA PHE A 158 -15.17 5.35 15.96
C PHE A 158 -16.19 4.26 15.54
N SER A 159 -17.22 4.03 16.36
CA SER A 159 -18.29 3.08 16.05
C SER A 159 -19.07 3.50 14.82
N TYR A 160 -19.33 4.80 14.68
CA TYR A 160 -19.96 5.38 13.51
C TYR A 160 -19.11 5.18 12.25
N LEU A 161 -17.81 5.49 12.30
CA LEU A 161 -16.91 5.31 11.15
C LEU A 161 -16.82 3.85 10.69
N LYS A 162 -16.76 2.89 11.62
CA LYS A 162 -16.80 1.47 11.26
C LYS A 162 -18.06 1.07 10.51
N LYS A 163 -19.20 1.69 10.86
CA LYS A 163 -20.48 1.45 10.19
C LYS A 163 -20.55 2.14 8.83
N SER A 164 -20.04 3.36 8.72
CA SER A 164 -20.06 4.16 7.50
C SER A 164 -19.02 3.70 6.46
N TYR A 165 -17.94 3.05 6.89
CA TYR A 165 -16.83 2.60 6.05
C TYR A 165 -16.49 1.11 6.29
N PRO A 166 -17.36 0.17 5.85
CA PRO A 166 -17.17 -1.26 6.11
C PRO A 166 -15.94 -1.86 5.41
N ASP A 167 -15.47 -1.24 4.34
CA ASP A 167 -14.31 -1.71 3.56
C ASP A 167 -12.96 -1.15 4.07
N VAL A 168 -13.01 -0.33 5.13
CA VAL A 168 -11.84 0.26 5.76
C VAL A 168 -11.45 -0.50 7.00
N VAL A 169 -10.17 -0.89 7.07
CA VAL A 169 -9.63 -1.53 8.27
C VAL A 169 -9.14 -0.47 9.24
N PHE A 170 -9.89 -0.32 10.33
CA PHE A 170 -9.51 0.53 11.46
C PHE A 170 -8.69 -0.29 12.45
N THR A 171 -7.41 0.05 12.61
CA THR A 171 -6.45 -0.60 13.54
C THR A 171 -5.99 0.35 14.62
#